data_AF-A0A442WRT8-F1
#
_entry.id   AF-A0A442WRT8-F1
#
_cell.length_a   1.000
_cell.length_b   1.000
_cell.length_c   1.000
_cell.angle_alpha   90.00
_cell.angle_beta   90.00
_cell.angle_gamma   90.00
#
_symmetry.space_group_name_H-M   'P 1'
#
loop_
_entity.id
_entity.type
_entity.pdbx_description
1 polymer ?
#
loop_
_entity_poly.entity_id
_entity_poly.type
_entity_poly.pdbx_seq_one_letter_code
_entity_poly.pdbx_strand_id
1 'polypeptide(L)'
;MLASGQTPGSNALSQHAYDEHWLQDLLFRYPALIVANRLDGGGGDVVPVCRELAIPRAAGTVFADILGVARTGRLVIIECKLWRNPQARREVLAQIVEYAALLRRWSFGDLTARPETQVGRCRTKSDLRPGEGKVA
;
A
#
# COMPACT_ATOMS: atom_id res chain seq x y z
N MET A 1 -6.39 22.21 -52.23
CA MET A 1 -5.17 22.66 -51.53
C MET A 1 -5.52 22.77 -50.05
N LEU A 2 -5.05 21.77 -49.28
CA LEU A 2 -4.95 21.64 -47.80
C LEU A 2 -6.22 21.77 -46.93
N ALA A 3 -6.66 20.61 -46.43
CA ALA A 3 -7.51 20.44 -45.26
C ALA A 3 -6.70 20.69 -43.97
N SER A 4 -7.16 21.62 -43.13
CA SER A 4 -6.60 21.89 -41.81
C SER A 4 -7.24 20.95 -40.78
N GLY A 5 -6.56 19.84 -40.50
CA GLY A 5 -6.84 19.01 -39.33
C GLY A 5 -6.38 19.73 -38.06
N GLN A 6 -7.32 20.11 -37.20
CA GLN A 6 -7.04 20.43 -35.80
C GLN A 6 -7.36 19.21 -34.95
N THR A 7 -6.32 18.44 -34.62
CA THR A 7 -6.37 17.41 -33.59
C THR A 7 -6.46 18.12 -32.22
N PRO A 8 -7.42 17.78 -31.34
CA PRO A 8 -7.43 18.35 -29.99
C PRO A 8 -6.19 17.86 -29.24
N GLY A 9 -5.48 18.80 -28.62
CA GLY A 9 -4.20 18.60 -27.95
C GLY A 9 -4.26 17.52 -26.86
N SER A 10 -3.72 16.35 -27.19
CA SER A 10 -3.30 15.33 -26.27
C SER A 10 -1.99 15.75 -25.59
N ASN A 11 -2.03 16.35 -24.38
CA ASN A 11 -0.94 16.21 -23.38
C ASN A 11 -1.13 16.93 -22.02
N ALA A 12 -2.34 16.95 -21.45
CA ALA A 12 -2.55 17.40 -20.06
C ALA A 12 -2.88 16.26 -19.08
N LEU A 13 -2.51 15.01 -19.40
CA LEU A 13 -2.68 13.84 -18.50
C LEU A 13 -1.45 13.59 -17.61
N SER A 14 -0.63 14.62 -17.40
CA SER A 14 0.77 14.47 -17.00
C SER A 14 0.98 14.60 -15.48
N GLN A 15 1.50 13.51 -14.89
CA GLN A 15 2.26 13.41 -13.63
C GLN A 15 1.53 13.23 -12.28
N HIS A 16 0.23 13.54 -12.18
CA HIS A 16 -0.56 13.36 -10.93
C HIS A 16 -1.63 12.26 -10.98
N ALA A 17 -1.83 11.60 -12.13
CA ALA A 17 -2.89 10.59 -12.27
C ALA A 17 -2.60 9.27 -11.53
N TYR A 18 -1.34 9.02 -11.19
CA TYR A 18 -0.88 7.77 -10.58
C TYR A 18 -0.04 8.10 -9.34
N ASP A 19 -0.66 8.00 -8.17
CA ASP A 19 -0.05 8.19 -6.85
C ASP A 19 0.18 6.82 -6.14
N GLU A 20 0.77 6.85 -4.94
CA GLU A 20 1.01 5.65 -4.12
C GLU A 20 -0.29 4.91 -3.77
N HIS A 21 -1.40 5.64 -3.54
CA HIS A 21 -2.70 5.05 -3.25
C HIS A 21 -3.25 4.30 -4.47
N TRP A 22 -3.15 4.88 -5.67
CA TRP A 22 -3.51 4.19 -6.91
C TRP A 22 -2.69 2.92 -7.10
N LEU A 23 -1.38 2.96 -6.80
CA LEU A 23 -0.50 1.78 -6.91
C LEU A 23 -0.92 0.70 -5.89
N GLN A 24 -1.19 1.09 -4.64
CA GLN A 24 -1.71 0.21 -3.61
C GLN A 24 -3.02 -0.47 -4.04
N ASP A 25 -3.96 0.30 -4.57
CA ASP A 25 -5.25 -0.17 -5.07
C ASP A 25 -5.12 -1.12 -6.25
N LEU A 26 -4.15 -0.87 -7.13
CA LEU A 26 -3.85 -1.71 -8.28
C LEU A 26 -3.28 -3.06 -7.81
N LEU A 27 -2.28 -3.04 -6.93
CA LEU A 27 -1.63 -4.26 -6.44
C LEU A 27 -2.55 -5.10 -5.57
N PHE A 28 -3.44 -4.47 -4.80
CA PHE A 28 -4.43 -5.17 -4.00
C PHE A 28 -5.49 -5.87 -4.87
N ARG A 29 -5.97 -5.21 -5.94
CA ARG A 29 -6.96 -5.79 -6.86
C ARG A 29 -6.40 -6.83 -7.80
N TYR A 30 -5.14 -6.65 -8.21
CA TYR A 30 -4.46 -7.51 -9.17
C TYR A 30 -3.15 -8.05 -8.57
N PRO A 31 -3.22 -8.95 -7.58
CA PRO A 31 -2.04 -9.44 -6.88
C PRO A 31 -1.06 -10.24 -7.75
N ALA A 32 -1.51 -10.72 -8.92
CA ALA A 32 -0.63 -11.32 -9.93
C ALA A 32 0.46 -10.36 -10.44
N LEU A 33 0.30 -9.04 -10.24
CA LEU A 33 1.33 -8.04 -10.55
C LEU A 33 2.47 -8.03 -9.53
N ILE A 34 2.28 -8.63 -8.35
CA ILE A 34 3.29 -8.70 -7.30
C ILE A 34 4.28 -9.81 -7.68
N VAL A 35 5.45 -9.45 -8.18
CA VAL A 35 6.50 -10.41 -8.58
C VAL A 35 7.29 -10.92 -7.35
N ALA A 36 6.58 -11.39 -6.32
CA ALA A 36 7.20 -11.96 -5.11
C ALA A 36 7.87 -13.33 -5.36
N ASN A 37 7.41 -14.07 -6.39
CA ASN A 37 7.93 -15.39 -6.76
C ASN A 37 9.41 -15.42 -7.18
N ARG A 38 10.09 -14.27 -7.28
CA ARG A 38 11.52 -14.18 -7.57
C ARG A 38 12.41 -14.15 -6.33
N LEU A 39 11.84 -13.93 -5.14
CA LEU A 39 12.63 -13.69 -3.94
C LEU A 39 13.01 -14.98 -3.19
N ASP A 40 12.19 -16.02 -3.24
CA ASP A 40 12.52 -17.34 -2.66
C ASP A 40 11.89 -18.47 -3.50
N GLY A 41 12.61 -19.59 -3.69
CA GLY A 41 12.22 -20.76 -4.50
C GLY A 41 10.98 -21.56 -4.04
N GLY A 42 10.08 -20.94 -3.28
CA GLY A 42 8.76 -21.45 -2.89
C GLY A 42 7.64 -20.56 -3.42
N GLY A 43 7.83 -20.03 -4.64
CA GLY A 43 6.96 -19.09 -5.33
C GLY A 43 5.50 -19.54 -5.32
N GLY A 44 4.70 -18.90 -4.48
CA GLY A 44 3.27 -18.99 -4.51
C GLY A 44 2.70 -17.59 -4.55
N ASP A 45 1.68 -17.41 -5.38
CA ASP A 45 0.94 -16.15 -5.51
C ASP A 45 0.62 -15.56 -4.13
N VAL A 46 0.89 -14.27 -3.98
CA VAL A 46 0.56 -13.51 -2.77
C VAL A 46 -0.95 -13.32 -2.74
N VAL A 47 -1.58 -13.71 -1.64
CA VAL A 47 -2.98 -13.40 -1.38
C VAL A 47 -3.03 -12.14 -0.51
N PRO A 48 -3.46 -10.99 -1.04
CA PRO A 48 -3.60 -9.78 -0.25
C PRO A 48 -4.75 -9.95 0.74
N VAL A 49 -4.53 -9.53 2.00
CA VAL A 49 -5.46 -9.70 3.12
C VAL A 49 -6.11 -8.37 3.48
N CYS A 50 -5.32 -7.32 3.67
CA CYS A 50 -5.85 -5.97 3.94
C CYS A 50 -4.92 -4.88 3.42
N ARG A 51 -5.49 -3.68 3.27
CA ARG A 51 -4.76 -2.44 3.01
C ARG A 51 -4.67 -1.59 4.27
N GLU A 52 -3.62 -0.77 4.35
CA GLU A 52 -3.38 0.21 5.41
C GLU A 52 -3.42 -0.41 6.82
N LEU A 53 -2.77 -1.56 7.01
CA LEU A 53 -2.78 -2.27 8.29
C LEU A 53 -2.25 -1.37 9.41
N ALA A 54 -3.09 -1.10 10.40
CA ALA A 54 -2.72 -0.32 11.58
C ALA A 54 -1.84 -1.14 12.55
N ILE A 55 -0.57 -0.77 12.65
CA ILE A 55 0.42 -1.38 13.53
C ILE A 55 0.76 -0.39 14.68
N PRO A 56 0.37 -0.68 15.94
CA PRO A 56 0.73 0.17 17.06
C PRO A 56 2.24 0.18 17.32
N ARG A 57 2.75 1.34 17.69
CA ARG A 57 4.11 1.56 18.16
C ARG A 57 4.09 2.48 19.39
N ALA A 58 5.21 2.60 20.08
CA ALA A 58 5.30 3.40 21.32
C ALA A 58 4.84 4.87 21.14
N ALA A 59 5.12 5.46 19.97
CA ALA A 59 4.80 6.85 19.64
C ALA A 59 3.63 6.96 18.63
N GLY A 60 2.64 6.07 18.71
CA GLY A 60 1.42 6.15 17.90
C GLY A 60 1.15 4.90 17.08
N THR A 61 0.64 5.07 15.86
CA THR A 61 0.34 3.96 14.93
C THR A 61 1.00 4.23 13.60
N VAL A 62 1.60 3.20 13.02
CA VAL A 62 2.08 3.20 11.64
C VAL A 62 1.17 2.32 10.79
N PHE A 63 1.08 2.64 9.51
CA PHE A 63 0.19 1.95 8.59
C PHE A 63 1.05 1.29 7.53
N ALA A 64 0.95 -0.04 7.41
CA ALA A 64 1.58 -0.76 6.32
C ALA A 64 0.62 -0.82 5.13
N ASP A 65 1.10 -0.53 3.92
CA ASP A 65 0.21 -0.33 2.78
C ASP A 65 -0.58 -1.58 2.43
N ILE A 66 0.06 -2.73 2.26
CA ILE A 66 -0.65 -4.00 2.04
C ILE A 66 -0.03 -5.09 2.91
N LEU A 67 -0.89 -5.81 3.63
CA LEU A 67 -0.56 -7.09 4.23
C LEU A 67 -1.12 -8.20 3.34
N GLY A 68 -0.29 -9.18 3.02
CA GLY A 68 -0.67 -10.39 2.32
C GLY A 68 -0.05 -11.64 2.94
N VAL A 69 -0.45 -12.80 2.42
CA VAL A 69 0.06 -14.10 2.81
C VAL A 69 0.47 -14.85 1.54
N ALA A 70 1.71 -15.31 1.50
CA ALA A 70 2.18 -16.21 0.44
C ALA A 70 1.54 -17.59 0.62
N ARG A 71 1.44 -18.38 -0.46
CA ARG A 71 0.88 -19.75 -0.39
C ARG A 71 1.58 -20.66 0.64
N THR A 72 2.83 -20.36 0.96
CA THR A 72 3.63 -21.04 1.99
C THR A 72 3.22 -20.71 3.43
N GLY A 73 2.26 -19.80 3.63
CA GLY A 73 1.83 -19.31 4.94
C GLY A 73 2.70 -18.16 5.49
N ARG A 74 3.71 -17.70 4.74
CA ARG A 74 4.55 -16.57 5.14
C ARG A 74 3.80 -15.25 4.99
N LEU A 75 3.94 -14.36 5.97
CA LEU A 75 3.46 -12.98 5.86
C LEU A 75 4.28 -12.22 4.82
N VAL A 76 3.59 -11.42 4.01
CA VAL A 76 4.17 -10.54 3.00
C VAL A 76 3.67 -9.13 3.28
N ILE A 77 4.60 -8.20 3.44
CA ILE A 77 4.29 -6.77 3.59
C ILE A 77 4.74 -6.08 2.32
N ILE A 78 3.87 -5.26 1.74
CA ILE A 78 4.15 -4.54 0.50
C ILE A 78 3.95 -3.06 0.80
N GLU A 79 5.01 -2.28 0.61
CA GLU A 79 5.01 -0.82 0.70
C GLU A 79 5.01 -0.21 -0.70
N CYS A 80 4.07 0.69 -0.95
CA CYS A 80 3.87 1.33 -2.23
C CYS A 80 4.55 2.70 -2.22
N LYS A 81 5.61 2.85 -3.00
CA LYS A 81 6.34 4.12 -3.10
C LYS A 81 6.71 4.40 -4.55
N LEU A 82 6.40 5.60 -5.04
CA LEU A 82 6.76 5.96 -6.40
C LEU A 82 8.27 6.21 -6.52
N TRP A 83 8.87 5.72 -7.61
CA TRP A 83 10.28 5.93 -7.91
C TRP A 83 10.53 7.36 -8.41
N ARG A 84 10.57 8.31 -7.49
CA ARG A 84 10.83 9.74 -7.77
C ARG A 84 12.17 10.22 -7.20
N ASN A 85 12.66 9.60 -6.13
CA ASN A 85 13.92 9.97 -5.47
C ASN A 85 14.57 8.71 -4.83
N PRO A 86 15.89 8.48 -4.98
CA PRO A 86 16.63 7.44 -4.26
C PRO A 86 16.41 7.39 -2.73
N GLN A 87 16.12 8.54 -2.09
CA GLN A 87 15.83 8.59 -0.67
C GLN A 87 14.56 7.80 -0.30
N ALA A 88 13.55 7.81 -1.17
CA ALA A 88 12.30 7.09 -0.96
C ALA A 88 12.53 5.58 -0.80
N ARG A 89 13.53 5.02 -1.50
CA ARG A 89 13.92 3.61 -1.34
C ARG A 89 14.49 3.32 0.04
N ARG A 90 15.29 4.23 0.61
CA ARG A 90 15.86 4.05 1.95
C ARG A 90 14.79 4.15 3.03
N GLU A 91 13.84 5.06 2.86
CA GLU A 91 12.67 5.17 3.73
C GLU A 91 11.87 3.87 3.77
N VAL A 92 11.56 3.30 2.60
CA VAL A 92 10.83 2.02 2.51
C VAL A 92 11.57 0.88 3.23
N LEU A 93 12.90 0.80 3.10
CA LEU A 93 13.68 -0.20 3.83
C LEU A 93 13.57 -0.01 5.36
N ALA A 94 13.64 1.23 5.84
CA ALA A 94 13.49 1.53 7.26
C ALA A 94 12.08 1.15 7.76
N GLN A 95 11.04 1.48 6.99
CA GLN A 95 9.66 1.11 7.28
C GLN A 95 9.49 -0.41 7.37
N ILE A 96 9.98 -1.17 6.38
CA ILE A 96 9.88 -2.64 6.37
C ILE A 96 10.55 -3.25 7.62
N VAL A 97 11.73 -2.77 7.99
CA VAL A 97 12.45 -3.24 9.18
C VAL A 97 11.68 -2.89 10.46
N GLU A 98 11.12 -1.68 10.55
CA GLU A 98 10.28 -1.26 11.68
C GLU A 98 9.04 -2.16 11.81
N TYR A 99 8.31 -2.41 10.72
CA TYR A 99 7.14 -3.27 10.73
C TYR A 99 7.49 -4.70 11.12
N ALA A 100 8.58 -5.24 10.60
CA ALA A 100 9.05 -6.57 10.99
C ALA A 100 9.35 -6.65 12.49
N ALA A 101 9.97 -5.63 13.08
CA ALA A 101 10.25 -5.58 14.51
C ALA A 101 8.98 -5.49 15.37
N LEU A 102 7.96 -4.75 14.91
CA LEU A 102 6.67 -4.62 15.59
C LEU A 102 5.83 -5.90 15.48
N LEU A 103 5.71 -6.46 14.28
CA LEU A 103 4.89 -7.64 14.01
C LEU A 103 5.48 -8.92 14.60
N ARG A 104 6.79 -9.00 14.85
CA ARG A 104 7.40 -10.14 15.55
C ARG A 104 6.83 -10.36 16.95
N ARG A 105 6.18 -9.34 17.54
CA ARG A 105 5.55 -9.42 18.86
C ARG A 105 4.09 -9.87 18.81
N TRP A 106 3.51 -9.96 17.62
CA TRP A 106 2.10 -10.27 17.44
C TRP A 106 1.87 -11.78 17.46
N SER A 107 0.80 -12.18 18.14
CA SER A 107 0.26 -13.53 18.04
C SER A 107 -0.59 -13.68 16.78
N PHE A 108 -0.95 -14.92 16.45
CA PHE A 108 -1.92 -15.17 15.38
C PHE A 108 -3.26 -14.47 15.64
N GLY A 109 -3.73 -14.42 16.89
CA GLY A 109 -4.96 -13.74 17.26
C GLY A 109 -4.91 -12.21 17.01
N ASP A 110 -3.75 -11.60 17.23
CA ASP A 110 -3.55 -10.18 16.91
C ASP A 110 -3.63 -9.95 15.38
N LEU A 111 -3.07 -10.88 14.60
CA LEU A 111 -3.09 -10.84 13.14
C LEU A 111 -4.47 -11.10 12.54
N THR A 112 -5.39 -11.78 13.22
CA THR A 112 -6.76 -12.00 12.73
C THR A 112 -7.70 -10.87 13.14
N ALA A 113 -7.63 -10.40 14.39
CA ALA A 113 -8.54 -9.37 14.90
C ALA A 113 -8.38 -8.01 14.18
N ARG A 114 -7.15 -7.68 13.77
CA ARG A 114 -6.83 -6.38 13.17
C ARG A 114 -7.36 -6.21 11.75
N PRO A 115 -7.13 -7.13 10.80
CA PRO A 115 -7.77 -7.10 9.50
C PRO A 115 -9.29 -7.13 9.58
N GLU A 116 -9.89 -7.94 10.46
CA GLU A 116 -11.36 -8.02 10.60
C GLU A 116 -11.99 -6.69 10.98
N THR A 117 -11.35 -5.97 11.92
CA THR A 117 -11.77 -4.62 12.33
C THR A 117 -11.71 -3.62 11.16
N GLN A 118 -10.86 -3.88 10.16
CA GLN A 118 -10.60 -2.99 9.04
C GLN A 118 -11.35 -3.38 7.76
N VAL A 119 -11.72 -4.65 7.59
CA VAL A 119 -12.62 -5.13 6.54
C VAL A 119 -14.01 -4.47 6.67
N GLY A 120 -14.46 -4.21 7.90
CA GLY A 120 -15.66 -3.38 8.16
C GLY A 120 -15.47 -1.87 7.96
N ARG A 121 -14.24 -1.42 7.66
CA ARG A 121 -13.84 -0.01 7.66
C ARG A 121 -13.06 0.36 6.40
N CYS A 122 -13.40 -0.20 5.24
CA CYS A 122 -12.96 0.31 3.92
C CYS A 122 -13.33 1.80 3.78
N ARG A 123 -12.50 2.67 4.35
CA ARG A 123 -12.50 4.11 4.18
C ARG A 123 -11.30 4.41 3.31
N THR A 124 -11.56 4.96 2.13
CA THR A 124 -10.52 5.55 1.30
C THR A 124 -9.99 6.80 1.99
N LYS A 125 -8.72 7.16 1.78
CA LYS A 125 -8.12 8.40 2.32
C LYS A 125 -8.89 9.69 1.96
N SER A 126 -9.84 9.62 1.02
CA SER A 126 -10.82 10.67 0.71
C SER A 126 -11.82 10.99 1.84
N ASP A 127 -11.89 10.17 2.89
CA ASP A 127 -12.87 10.33 3.98
C ASP A 127 -12.34 11.10 5.19
N LEU A 128 -11.06 11.50 5.19
CA LEU A 128 -10.57 12.51 6.13
C LEU A 128 -10.96 13.90 5.63
N ARG A 129 -12.07 14.43 6.19
CA ARG A 129 -12.43 15.83 5.98
C ARG A 129 -11.30 16.74 6.47
N PRO A 130 -10.91 17.78 5.71
CA PRO A 130 -10.07 18.84 6.24
C PRO A 130 -10.94 19.71 7.14
N GLY A 131 -10.79 19.56 8.47
CA GLY A 131 -11.37 20.49 9.42
C GLY A 131 -12.02 19.87 10.64
N GLU A 132 -11.20 19.31 11.54
CA GLU A 132 -11.53 19.34 12.97
C GLU A 132 -10.33 19.92 13.72
N GLY A 133 -10.18 21.23 13.56
CA GLY A 133 -9.28 22.10 14.31
C GLY A 133 -10.09 23.27 14.89
N LYS A 134 -10.76 23.01 16.02
CA LYS A 134 -11.35 23.89 17.05
C LYS A 134 -12.35 23.00 17.79
N VAL A 135 -12.28 22.74 19.08
CA VAL A 135 -12.30 23.71 20.19
C VAL A 135 -11.81 23.01 21.46
N ALA A 136 -10.92 23.65 22.21
CA ALA A 136 -10.83 23.75 23.68
C ALA A 136 -9.45 24.29 24.04
#